data_AF-A0A0S9RAA8-F1
#
_entry.id   AF-A0A0S9RAA8-F1
#
_cell.length_a   1.000
_cell.length_b   1.000
_cell.length_c   1.000
_cell.angle_alpha   90.00
_cell.angle_beta   90.00
_cell.angle_gamma   90.00
#
_symmetry.space_group_name_H-M   'P 1'
#
loop_
_entity.id
_entity.type
_entity.pdbx_description
1 polymer ?
#
loop_
_entity_poly.entity_id
_entity_poly.type
_entity_poly.pdbx_seq_one_letter_code
_entity_poly.pdbx_strand_id
1 'polypeptide(L)'
;MPSSAPQKKPSTSAKVLYRPVGLVSSILGGLFASMIFKQVWKRVSPSTDASGDVPGPLQSEYPFKEIMLAAVLQGAIYAAVKAVIDRQGARTFEKVTGEWPGS
;
A
#
# COMPACT_ATOMS: atom_id res chain seq x y z
N MET A 1 -8.93 48.09 3.59
CA MET A 1 -7.73 47.45 4.18
C MET A 1 -8.10 46.02 4.60
N PRO A 2 -7.80 44.96 3.83
CA PRO A 2 -7.97 43.58 4.30
C PRO A 2 -6.73 43.10 5.07
N SER A 3 -6.97 42.52 6.25
CA SER A 3 -5.99 42.07 7.25
C SER A 3 -5.30 40.76 6.84
N SER A 4 -3.97 40.73 6.96
CA SER A 4 -3.07 39.64 6.63
C SER A 4 -3.07 38.55 7.71
N ALA A 5 -3.72 37.41 7.47
CA ALA A 5 -3.52 36.21 8.28
C ALA A 5 -2.20 35.52 7.84
N PRO A 6 -1.25 35.24 8.76
CA PRO A 6 0.02 34.62 8.38
C PRO A 6 -0.21 33.14 8.04
N GLN A 7 -0.15 32.79 6.75
CA GLN A 7 -0.06 31.41 6.31
C GLN A 7 1.26 30.79 6.80
N LYS A 8 1.17 29.94 7.82
CA LYS A 8 2.30 29.22 8.41
C LYS A 8 2.74 28.09 7.46
N LYS A 9 3.61 28.40 6.50
CA LYS A 9 4.22 27.41 5.59
C LYS A 9 5.03 26.41 6.43
N PRO A 10 4.76 25.09 6.38
CA PRO A 10 5.51 24.11 7.16
C PRO A 10 6.97 24.07 6.66
N SER A 11 7.89 24.25 7.61
CA SER A 11 9.32 24.36 7.37
C SER A 11 9.88 23.06 6.79
N THR A 12 10.80 23.22 5.83
CA THR A 12 11.43 22.19 5.00
C THR A 12 11.98 20.99 5.79
N SER A 13 12.40 21.19 7.04
CA SER A 13 12.90 20.15 7.95
C SER A 13 11.84 19.09 8.32
N ALA A 14 10.57 19.47 8.45
CA ALA A 14 9.47 18.54 8.70
C ALA A 14 9.17 17.65 7.47
N LYS A 15 9.35 18.18 6.25
CA LYS A 15 9.16 17.43 4.99
C LYS A 15 10.29 16.43 4.70
N VAL A 16 11.52 16.72 5.13
CA VAL A 16 12.68 15.84 4.91
C VAL A 16 12.71 14.69 5.92
N LEU A 17 12.26 14.90 7.16
CA LEU A 17 12.27 13.86 8.19
C LEU A 17 11.07 12.89 8.09
N TYR A 18 9.91 13.32 7.58
CA TYR A 18 8.75 12.43 7.39
C TYR A 18 8.81 11.55 6.13
N ARG A 19 9.58 11.96 5.12
CA ARG A 19 9.78 11.20 3.88
C ARG A 19 10.40 9.80 4.08
N PRO A 20 11.51 9.62 4.84
CA PRO A 20 12.11 8.31 5.01
C PRO A 20 11.21 7.35 5.79
N VAL A 21 10.47 7.83 6.80
CA VAL A 21 9.55 6.97 7.56
C VAL A 21 8.40 6.48 6.68
N GLY A 22 7.77 7.39 5.92
CA GLY A 22 6.72 7.02 4.97
C GLY A 22 7.21 6.05 3.89
N LEU A 23 8.44 6.21 3.39
CA LEU A 23 9.05 5.31 2.42
C LEU A 23 9.33 3.93 3.01
N VAL A 24 9.95 3.87 4.20
CA VAL A 24 10.27 2.60 4.87
C VAL A 24 8.99 1.84 5.22
N SER A 25 7.97 2.52 5.75
CA SER A 25 6.66 1.92 6.00
C SER A 25 5.99 1.43 4.71
N SER A 26 6.16 2.15 3.59
CA SER A 26 5.63 1.72 2.29
C SER A 26 6.32 0.46 1.76
N ILE A 27 7.64 0.37 1.92
CA ILE A 27 8.42 -0.83 1.54
C ILE A 27 7.99 -2.02 2.41
N LEU A 28 7.95 -1.85 3.73
CA LEU A 28 7.54 -2.91 4.66
C LEU A 28 6.11 -3.37 4.38
N GLY A 29 5.18 -2.44 4.14
CA GLY A 29 3.80 -2.74 3.75
C GLY A 29 3.72 -3.48 2.42
N GLY A 30 4.53 -3.09 1.43
CA GLY A 30 4.64 -3.77 0.13
C GLY A 30 5.18 -5.20 0.24
N LEU A 31 6.17 -5.43 1.09
CA LEU A 31 6.72 -6.77 1.37
C LEU A 31 5.68 -7.67 2.06
N PHE A 32 4.96 -7.13 3.05
CA PHE A 32 3.87 -7.85 3.73
C PHE A 32 2.73 -8.20 2.77
N ALA A 33 2.29 -7.26 1.94
CA ALA A 33 1.26 -7.50 0.94
C ALA A 33 1.71 -8.56 -0.08
N SER A 34 2.97 -8.54 -0.50
CA SER A 34 3.54 -9.54 -1.41
C SER A 34 3.53 -10.96 -0.82
N MET A 35 3.82 -11.11 0.48
CA MET A 35 3.76 -12.41 1.15
C MET A 35 2.32 -12.94 1.22
N ILE A 36 1.36 -12.10 1.60
CA ILE A 36 -0.06 -12.48 1.66
C ILE A 36 -0.55 -12.87 0.27
N PHE A 37 -0.21 -12.08 -0.75
CA PHE A 37 -0.58 -12.38 -2.13
C PHE A 37 -0.03 -13.73 -2.61
N LYS A 38 1.25 -14.05 -2.38
CA LYS A 38 1.80 -15.37 -2.71
C LYS A 38 1.03 -16.50 -2.04
N GLN A 39 0.65 -16.33 -0.78
CA GLN A 39 -0.10 -17.35 -0.03
C GLN A 39 -1.51 -17.54 -0.58
N VAL A 40 -2.21 -16.43 -0.88
CA VAL A 40 -3.55 -16.47 -1.49
C VAL A 40 -3.47 -17.11 -2.87
N TRP A 41 -2.52 -16.68 -3.71
CA TRP A 41 -2.32 -17.20 -5.07
C TRP A 41 -2.11 -18.72 -5.09
N LYS A 42 -1.26 -19.25 -4.20
CA LYS A 42 -1.07 -20.70 -4.03
C LYS A 42 -2.35 -21.45 -3.68
N ARG A 43 -3.31 -20.81 -3.01
CA ARG A 43 -4.59 -21.41 -2.62
C ARG A 43 -5.62 -21.38 -3.75
N VAL A 44 -5.66 -20.30 -4.54
CA VAL A 44 -6.61 -20.12 -5.65
C VAL A 44 -6.13 -20.65 -7.00
N SER A 45 -4.83 -20.97 -7.18
CA SER A 45 -4.28 -21.55 -8.43
C SER A 45 -3.91 -23.04 -8.36
N PRO A 46 -4.78 -23.96 -7.88
CA PRO A 46 -4.41 -25.38 -7.82
C PRO A 46 -4.43 -26.13 -9.17
N SER A 47 -4.84 -25.51 -10.30
CA SER A 47 -5.11 -26.24 -11.55
C SER A 47 -4.78 -25.50 -12.86
N THR A 48 -3.96 -24.44 -12.84
CA THR A 48 -3.41 -23.84 -14.06
C THR A 48 -1.94 -23.53 -13.77
N ASP A 49 -1.06 -24.31 -14.40
CA ASP A 49 0.40 -24.27 -14.36
C ASP A 49 1.12 -24.23 -12.99
N ALA A 50 1.66 -25.40 -12.67
CA ALA A 50 2.34 -25.78 -11.45
C ALA A 50 3.78 -25.24 -11.37
N SER A 51 3.94 -23.93 -11.17
CA SER A 51 5.24 -23.37 -10.75
C SER A 51 5.26 -22.92 -9.29
N GLY A 52 4.09 -22.69 -8.67
CA GLY A 52 4.00 -22.07 -7.33
C GLY A 52 4.49 -20.61 -7.30
N ASP A 53 4.88 -20.09 -8.47
CA ASP A 53 5.34 -18.74 -8.73
C ASP A 53 4.23 -17.93 -9.41
N VAL A 54 4.17 -16.65 -9.07
CA VAL A 54 3.19 -15.72 -9.62
C VAL A 54 3.54 -15.44 -11.08
N PRO A 55 2.57 -15.45 -12.02
CA PRO A 55 2.80 -15.07 -13.41
C PRO A 55 3.41 -13.67 -13.48
N GLY A 56 4.63 -13.58 -13.99
CA GLY A 56 5.31 -12.31 -14.20
C GLY A 56 4.70 -11.57 -15.39
N PRO A 57 4.59 -10.23 -15.35
CA PRO A 57 4.02 -9.45 -16.46
C PRO A 57 4.80 -9.56 -17.78
N LEU A 58 6.02 -10.09 -17.76
CA LEU A 58 6.86 -10.31 -18.93
C LEU A 58 6.91 -11.78 -19.39
N GLN A 59 6.20 -12.70 -18.72
CA GLN A 59 6.24 -14.12 -19.07
C GLN A 59 5.27 -14.40 -20.22
N SER A 60 5.81 -14.65 -21.42
CA SER A 60 5.03 -14.91 -22.64
C SER A 60 4.29 -16.26 -22.63
N GLU A 61 4.60 -17.12 -21.67
CA GLU A 61 4.02 -18.47 -21.52
C GLU A 61 2.63 -18.42 -20.90
N TYR A 62 2.28 -17.33 -20.19
CA TYR A 62 1.00 -17.17 -19.54
C TYR A 62 0.00 -16.41 -20.43
N PRO A 63 -1.26 -16.86 -20.52
CA PRO A 63 -2.27 -16.15 -21.25
C PRO A 63 -2.58 -14.81 -20.57
N PHE A 64 -2.76 -13.75 -21.37
CA PHE A 64 -3.00 -12.38 -20.89
C PHE A 64 -4.10 -12.26 -19.81
N LYS A 65 -5.17 -13.07 -19.94
CA LYS A 65 -6.27 -13.14 -18.97
C LYS A 65 -5.81 -13.54 -17.56
N GLU A 66 -4.82 -14.41 -17.46
CA GLU A 66 -4.30 -14.92 -16.20
C GLU A 66 -3.34 -13.92 -15.55
N ILE A 67 -2.50 -13.25 -16.35
CA ILE A 67 -1.69 -12.11 -15.91
C ILE A 67 -2.59 -11.00 -15.35
N MET A 68 -3.69 -10.69 -16.05
CA MET A 68 -4.65 -9.67 -15.60
C MET A 68 -5.31 -10.09 -14.27
N LEU A 69 -5.73 -11.35 -14.14
CA LEU A 69 -6.34 -11.87 -12.91
C LEU A 69 -5.37 -11.80 -11.73
N ALA A 70 -4.10 -12.17 -11.94
CA ALA A 70 -3.04 -12.06 -10.94
C ALA A 70 -2.83 -10.61 -10.50
N ALA A 71 -2.73 -9.68 -11.46
CA ALA A 71 -2.55 -8.26 -11.19
C ALA A 71 -3.72 -7.66 -10.39
N VAL A 72 -4.96 -8.02 -10.75
CA VAL A 72 -6.16 -7.58 -10.02
C VAL A 72 -6.15 -8.11 -8.58
N LEU A 73 -5.83 -9.39 -8.38
CA LEU A 73 -5.77 -9.97 -7.04
C LEU A 73 -4.67 -9.33 -6.19
N GLN A 74 -3.49 -9.10 -6.78
CA GLN A 74 -2.39 -8.41 -6.10
C GLN A 74 -2.78 -6.98 -5.71
N GLY A 75 -3.43 -6.25 -6.62
CA GLY A 75 -3.92 -4.89 -6.37
C GLY A 75 -4.97 -4.86 -5.25
N ALA A 76 -5.90 -5.81 -5.24
CA ALA A 76 -6.93 -5.92 -4.21
C ALA A 76 -6.34 -6.17 -2.82
N ILE A 77 -5.36 -7.09 -2.72
CA ILE A 77 -4.67 -7.39 -1.45
C ILE A 77 -3.89 -6.17 -0.96
N TYR A 78 -3.15 -5.52 -1.85
CA TYR A 78 -2.42 -4.30 -1.50
C TYR A 78 -3.35 -3.20 -0.99
N ALA A 79 -4.45 -2.94 -1.69
CA ALA A 79 -5.44 -1.94 -1.28
C ALA A 79 -6.06 -2.27 0.09
N ALA A 80 -6.37 -3.55 0.35
CA ALA A 80 -6.90 -3.99 1.62
C ALA A 80 -5.90 -3.77 2.77
N VAL A 81 -4.63 -4.18 2.60
CA VAL A 81 -3.58 -3.97 3.60
C VAL A 81 -3.38 -2.48 3.87
N LYS A 82 -3.32 -1.66 2.81
CA LYS A 82 -3.21 -0.21 2.93
C LYS A 82 -4.38 0.40 3.70
N ALA A 83 -5.61 0.02 3.39
CA ALA A 83 -6.80 0.51 4.08
C ALA A 83 -6.77 0.18 5.59
N VAL A 84 -6.32 -1.03 5.94
CA VAL A 84 -6.15 -1.43 7.35
C VAL A 84 -5.10 -0.55 8.04
N ILE A 85 -3.93 -0.38 7.43
CA ILE A 85 -2.85 0.45 7.98
C ILE A 85 -3.32 1.91 8.14
N ASP A 86 -3.92 2.49 7.10
CA ASP A 86 -4.40 3.88 7.12
C ASP A 86 -5.46 4.07 8.22
N ARG A 87 -6.39 3.11 8.39
CA ARG A 87 -7.44 3.17 9.41
C ARG A 87 -6.88 3.04 10.83
N GLN A 88 -5.97 2.10 11.07
CA GLN A 88 -5.35 1.89 12.39
C GLN A 88 -4.39 3.02 12.74
N GLY A 89 -3.63 3.51 11.76
CA GLY A 89 -2.79 4.71 11.88
C GLY A 89 -3.62 5.92 12.25
N ALA A 90 -4.74 6.17 11.56
CA ALA A 90 -5.62 7.29 11.85
C ALA A 90 -6.21 7.24 13.27
N ARG A 91 -6.67 6.06 13.72
CA ARG A 91 -7.15 5.86 15.10
C ARG A 91 -6.06 6.06 16.15
N THR A 92 -4.84 5.63 15.85
CA THR A 92 -3.72 5.76 16.78
C THR A 92 -3.29 7.22 16.89
N PHE A 93 -3.25 7.92 15.76
CA PHE A 93 -3.01 9.37 15.71
C PHE A 93 -4.08 10.11 16.53
N GLU A 94 -5.36 9.86 16.26
CA GLU A 94 -6.49 10.45 17.00
C GLU A 94 -6.40 10.18 18.51
N LYS A 95 -6.00 8.97 18.93
CA LYS A 95 -5.80 8.67 20.36
C LYS A 95 -4.66 9.45 21.01
N VAL A 96 -3.61 9.73 20.25
CA VAL A 96 -2.40 10.38 20.77
C VAL A 96 -2.52 11.90 20.72
N THR A 97 -3.10 12.45 19.65
CA THR A 97 -3.19 13.89 19.40
C THR A 97 -4.56 14.48 19.73
N GLY A 98 -5.60 13.65 19.84
CA GLY A 98 -6.98 14.09 19.99
C GLY A 98 -7.64 14.57 18.70
N GLU A 99 -6.90 14.59 17.57
CA GLU A 99 -7.38 15.10 16.29
C GLU A 99 -7.40 14.00 15.23
N TRP A 100 -8.47 13.96 14.43
CA TRP A 100 -8.55 13.03 13.31
C TRP A 100 -7.66 13.53 12.15
N PRO A 101 -6.78 12.69 11.57
CA PRO A 101 -5.81 13.14 10.57
C PRO A 101 -6.38 13.31 9.15
N GLY A 102 -7.64 12.91 8.93
CA GLY A 102 -8.32 13.11 7.65
C GLY A 102 -9.03 14.46 7.60
N SER A 103 -8.31 15.49 7.15
CA SER A 103 -8.86 16.81 6.78
C SER A 103 -8.56 17.12 5.33
#